data_AF-A0A9E0TNM5-F1
#
_entry.id   AF-A0A9E0TNM5-F1
#
_cell.length_a   1.000
_cell.length_b   1.000
_cell.length_c   1.000
_cell.angle_alpha   90.00
_cell.angle_beta   90.00
_cell.angle_gamma   90.00
#
_symmetry.space_group_name_H-M   'P 1'
#
loop_
_entity.id
_entity.type
_entity.pdbx_description
1 polymer ?
#
loop_
_entity_poly.entity_id
_entity_poly.type
_entity_poly.pdbx_seq_one_letter_code
_entity_poly.pdbx_strand_id
1 'polypeptide(L)'
;MSPRHFFLPTLLICSGLALPLRAADPAPSAESRLRDTLRSTMAQLQTAESDRVAAQAAKADLEQKNKDLAEQLKAVLKQEEADKAAADKTHAALKAQLVVEFAEVAKLKEALAESQAAHARAEAALHAAGETGAKLTLDIRAAQSRADDLFRKNQNLYKLGLEILQRYEKFSLGEALAAKEPFVGSRRARLETEAQDYSDKLREQKSTP
;
A
#
# COMPACT_ATOMS: atom_id res chain seq x y z
N MET A 1 28.35 -8.14 -53.11
CA MET A 1 28.94 -9.49 -53.11
C MET A 1 28.61 -10.16 -54.44
N SER A 2 29.65 -10.39 -55.23
CA SER A 2 29.71 -11.04 -56.56
C SER A 2 29.46 -12.56 -56.45
N PRO A 3 29.49 -13.36 -57.55
CA PRO A 3 29.23 -13.09 -58.96
C PRO A 3 28.26 -14.10 -59.62
N ARG A 4 27.83 -13.80 -60.85
CA ARG A 4 27.06 -14.70 -61.75
C ARG A 4 27.95 -15.83 -62.28
N HIS A 5 27.44 -17.07 -62.23
CA HIS A 5 28.11 -18.25 -62.76
C HIS A 5 28.01 -18.33 -64.29
N PHE A 6 29.18 -18.56 -64.88
CA PHE A 6 29.49 -18.88 -66.26
C PHE A 6 29.27 -20.39 -66.46
N PHE A 7 28.49 -20.82 -67.46
CA PHE A 7 28.43 -22.23 -67.86
C PHE A 7 28.13 -22.40 -69.36
N LEU A 8 29.18 -22.79 -70.08
CA LEU A 8 29.16 -23.60 -71.30
C LEU A 8 29.84 -24.94 -70.90
N PRO A 9 29.51 -26.10 -71.49
CA PRO A 9 30.43 -26.61 -72.53
C PRO A 9 29.84 -27.59 -73.58
N THR A 10 30.59 -27.72 -74.70
CA THR A 10 30.86 -28.92 -75.56
C THR A 10 29.69 -29.67 -76.22
N LEU A 11 29.51 -29.65 -77.56
CA LEU A 11 30.26 -30.32 -78.65
C LEU A 11 30.18 -31.87 -78.65
N LEU A 12 29.43 -32.45 -79.60
CA LEU A 12 29.66 -33.80 -80.12
C LEU A 12 29.18 -33.93 -81.58
N ILE A 13 30.04 -34.56 -82.39
CA ILE A 13 30.05 -34.73 -83.85
C ILE A 13 29.67 -36.18 -84.21
N CYS A 14 28.95 -36.40 -85.34
CA CYS A 14 29.06 -37.52 -86.31
C CYS A 14 27.83 -37.53 -87.25
N SER A 15 27.94 -37.12 -88.52
CA SER A 15 28.33 -37.90 -89.73
C SER A 15 27.19 -38.68 -90.40
N GLY A 16 26.84 -38.29 -91.64
CA GLY A 16 25.99 -39.04 -92.57
C GLY A 16 25.79 -38.33 -93.92
N LEU A 17 26.57 -38.71 -94.94
CA LEU A 17 26.53 -38.26 -96.33
C LEU A 17 25.24 -38.66 -97.07
N ALA A 18 24.65 -37.73 -97.84
CA ALA A 18 24.04 -37.98 -99.15
C ALA A 18 23.75 -36.65 -99.89
N LEU A 19 24.46 -36.40 -101.00
CA LEU A 19 24.08 -35.37 -101.98
C LEU A 19 22.89 -35.84 -102.82
N PRO A 20 22.03 -34.90 -103.26
CA PRO A 20 21.89 -34.75 -104.70
C PRO A 20 22.19 -33.31 -105.15
N LEU A 21 22.90 -33.25 -106.27
CA LEU A 21 23.06 -32.08 -107.13
C LEU A 21 21.70 -31.40 -107.39
N ARG A 22 21.69 -30.06 -107.26
CA ARG A 22 21.30 -29.06 -108.28
C ARG A 22 20.35 -27.98 -107.76
N ALA A 23 20.90 -26.79 -107.47
CA ALA A 23 20.52 -25.52 -108.10
C ALA A 23 21.24 -24.33 -107.42
N ALA A 24 21.99 -23.58 -108.25
CA ALA A 24 22.40 -22.18 -108.11
C ALA A 24 22.84 -21.67 -106.72
N ASP A 25 24.15 -21.56 -106.53
CA ASP A 25 24.74 -20.60 -105.60
C ASP A 25 25.43 -19.51 -106.43
N PRO A 26 25.02 -18.24 -106.37
CA PRO A 26 25.92 -17.15 -106.68
C PRO A 26 26.58 -16.72 -105.37
N ALA A 27 27.89 -16.94 -105.26
CA ALA A 27 28.70 -16.42 -104.17
C ALA A 27 28.34 -14.94 -103.91
N PRO A 28 28.10 -14.54 -102.64
CA PRO A 28 27.76 -13.17 -102.32
C PRO A 28 28.89 -12.27 -102.83
N SER A 29 28.59 -11.39 -103.78
CA SER A 29 29.53 -10.38 -104.27
C SER A 29 30.05 -9.60 -103.06
N ALA A 30 31.31 -9.14 -103.07
CA ALA A 30 31.91 -8.36 -101.97
C ALA A 30 31.01 -7.20 -101.51
N GLU A 31 30.20 -6.69 -102.42
CA GLU A 31 29.18 -5.66 -102.22
C GLU A 31 28.01 -6.09 -101.32
N SER A 32 27.52 -7.34 -101.43
CA SER A 32 26.47 -7.87 -100.55
C SER A 32 26.96 -8.04 -99.11
N ARG A 33 28.20 -8.52 -98.92
CA ARG A 33 28.84 -8.60 -97.59
C ARG A 33 29.01 -7.22 -96.97
N LEU A 34 29.40 -6.22 -97.76
CA LEU A 34 29.49 -4.82 -97.33
C LEU A 34 28.12 -4.29 -96.87
N ARG A 35 27.04 -4.57 -97.61
CA ARG A 35 25.67 -4.18 -97.22
C ARG A 35 25.20 -4.89 -95.95
N ASP A 36 25.50 -6.17 -95.80
CA ASP A 36 25.14 -6.93 -94.59
C ASP A 36 25.94 -6.47 -93.37
N THR A 37 27.24 -6.18 -93.53
CA THR A 37 28.03 -5.54 -92.46
C THR A 37 27.49 -4.16 -92.11
N LEU A 38 27.08 -3.36 -93.10
CA LEU A 38 26.54 -2.01 -92.86
C LEU A 38 25.16 -2.05 -92.19
N ARG A 39 24.30 -3.02 -92.54
CA ARG A 39 23.04 -3.29 -91.82
C ARG A 39 23.30 -3.77 -90.39
N SER A 40 24.28 -4.64 -90.19
CA SER A 40 24.67 -5.13 -88.87
C SER A 40 25.21 -4.01 -87.98
N THR A 41 26.08 -3.13 -88.50
CA THR A 41 26.60 -1.98 -87.74
C THR A 41 25.51 -0.96 -87.44
N MET A 42 24.58 -0.71 -88.36
CA MET A 42 23.40 0.12 -88.07
C MET A 42 22.51 -0.50 -86.98
N ALA A 43 22.27 -1.81 -87.02
CA ALA A 43 21.52 -2.49 -85.98
C ALA A 43 22.21 -2.43 -84.62
N GLN A 44 23.54 -2.64 -84.57
CA GLN A 44 24.34 -2.49 -83.34
C GLN A 44 24.32 -1.05 -82.81
N LEU A 45 24.36 -0.05 -83.69
CA LEU A 45 24.27 1.35 -83.29
C LEU A 45 22.90 1.68 -82.71
N GLN A 46 21.82 1.21 -83.35
CA GLN A 46 20.46 1.37 -82.83
C GLN A 46 20.26 0.66 -81.48
N THR A 47 20.80 -0.54 -81.30
CA THR A 47 20.80 -1.24 -80.01
C THR A 47 21.60 -0.47 -78.96
N ALA A 48 22.80 0.00 -79.28
CA ALA A 48 23.64 0.77 -78.36
C ALA A 48 23.01 2.12 -77.97
N GLU A 49 22.33 2.80 -78.90
CA GLU A 49 21.55 4.01 -78.60
C GLU A 49 20.37 3.71 -77.69
N SER A 50 19.64 2.60 -77.94
CA SER A 50 18.53 2.16 -77.09
C SER A 50 19.00 1.83 -75.67
N ASP A 51 20.12 1.11 -75.56
CA ASP A 51 20.75 0.76 -74.28
C ASP A 51 21.26 2.00 -73.54
N ARG A 52 21.80 2.98 -74.25
CA ARG A 52 22.24 4.26 -73.66
C ARG A 52 21.06 5.04 -73.10
N VAL A 53 19.95 5.12 -73.83
CA VAL A 53 18.72 5.78 -73.35
C VAL A 53 18.17 5.03 -72.14
N ALA A 54 18.12 3.70 -72.17
CA ALA A 54 17.67 2.87 -71.05
C ALA A 54 18.57 3.04 -69.81
N ALA A 55 19.90 3.05 -69.98
CA ALA A 55 20.85 3.27 -68.89
C ALA A 55 20.76 4.69 -68.31
N GLN A 56 20.51 5.70 -69.15
CA GLN A 56 20.34 7.07 -68.70
C GLN A 56 19.03 7.27 -67.94
N ALA A 57 17.94 6.61 -68.36
CA ALA A 57 16.69 6.54 -67.60
C ALA A 57 16.89 5.84 -66.25
N ALA A 58 17.55 4.68 -66.23
CA ALA A 58 17.85 3.96 -64.98
C ALA A 58 18.74 4.77 -64.03
N LYS A 59 19.70 5.55 -64.56
CA LYS A 59 20.54 6.44 -63.75
C LYS A 59 19.71 7.57 -63.13
N ALA A 60 18.81 8.20 -63.89
CA ALA A 60 17.92 9.23 -63.38
C ALA A 60 17.00 8.68 -62.26
N ASP A 61 16.47 7.47 -62.43
CA ASP A 61 15.66 6.78 -61.41
C ASP A 61 16.46 6.49 -60.13
N LEU A 62 17.71 6.01 -60.26
CA LEU A 62 18.57 5.75 -59.10
C LEU A 62 18.99 7.04 -58.39
N GLU A 63 19.28 8.11 -59.13
CA GLU A 63 19.56 9.42 -58.55
C GLU A 63 18.35 9.97 -57.80
N GLN A 64 17.14 9.79 -58.33
CA GLN A 64 15.91 10.18 -57.63
C GLN A 64 15.72 9.37 -56.35
N LYS A 65 15.82 8.03 -56.41
CA LYS A 65 15.71 7.16 -55.23
C LYS A 65 16.77 7.48 -54.17
N ASN A 66 18.00 7.79 -54.57
CA ASN A 66 19.06 8.18 -53.63
C ASN A 66 18.74 9.52 -52.95
N LYS A 67 18.16 10.48 -53.66
CA LYS A 67 17.69 11.74 -53.05
C LYS A 67 16.55 11.47 -52.06
N ASP A 68 15.55 10.71 -52.46
CA ASP A 68 14.40 10.39 -51.61
C ASP A 68 14.84 9.63 -50.33
N LEU A 69 15.74 8.64 -50.47
CA LEU A 69 16.30 7.91 -49.33
C LEU A 69 17.16 8.81 -48.43
N ALA A 70 17.94 9.74 -49.00
CA ALA A 70 18.73 10.69 -48.22
C ALA A 70 17.84 11.66 -47.44
N GLU A 71 16.70 12.08 -48.00
CA GLU A 71 15.70 12.89 -47.31
C GLU A 71 15.01 12.10 -46.20
N GLN A 72 14.61 10.85 -46.45
CA GLN A 72 14.03 9.97 -45.44
C GLN A 72 15.01 9.70 -44.28
N LEU A 73 16.28 9.42 -44.56
CA LEU A 73 17.30 9.24 -43.53
C LEU A 73 17.47 10.50 -42.68
N LYS A 74 17.50 11.69 -43.29
CA LYS A 74 17.56 12.95 -42.55
C LYS A 74 16.33 13.16 -41.68
N ALA A 75 15.14 12.81 -42.16
CA ALA A 75 13.91 12.91 -41.39
C ALA A 75 13.90 11.95 -40.20
N VAL A 76 14.28 10.69 -40.41
CA VAL A 76 14.36 9.66 -39.36
C VAL A 76 15.41 10.03 -38.31
N LEU A 77 16.59 10.51 -38.70
CA LEU A 77 17.62 10.93 -37.76
C LEU A 77 17.16 12.11 -36.89
N LYS A 78 16.49 13.10 -37.48
CA LYS A 78 15.90 14.21 -36.71
C LYS A 78 14.82 13.72 -35.73
N GLN A 79 13.98 12.78 -36.16
CA GLN A 79 12.95 12.21 -35.31
C GLN A 79 13.56 11.41 -34.16
N GLU A 80 14.58 10.59 -34.41
CA GLU A 80 15.30 9.86 -33.36
C GLU A 80 15.92 10.78 -32.32
N GLU A 81 16.54 11.88 -32.74
CA GLU A 81 17.12 12.84 -31.78
C GLU A 81 16.03 13.52 -30.93
N ALA A 82 14.90 13.88 -31.55
CA ALA A 82 13.77 14.44 -30.83
C ALA A 82 13.16 13.43 -29.84
N ASP A 83 13.00 12.17 -30.26
CA ASP A 83 12.43 11.11 -29.44
C ASP A 83 13.36 10.74 -28.28
N LYS A 84 14.69 10.69 -28.51
CA LYS A 84 15.68 10.48 -27.44
C LYS A 84 15.64 11.60 -26.42
N ALA A 85 15.63 12.87 -26.86
CA ALA A 85 15.54 14.00 -25.97
C ALA A 85 14.22 14.00 -25.16
N ALA A 86 13.10 13.63 -25.78
CA ALA A 86 11.82 13.48 -25.11
C ALA A 86 11.84 12.33 -24.09
N ALA A 87 12.40 11.18 -24.45
CA ALA A 87 12.54 10.02 -23.58
C ALA A 87 13.44 10.31 -22.36
N ASP A 88 14.56 11.00 -22.56
CA ASP A 88 15.46 11.38 -21.46
C ASP A 88 14.76 12.34 -20.49
N LYS A 89 13.98 13.30 -21.02
CA LYS A 89 13.20 14.23 -20.21
C LYS A 89 12.12 13.53 -19.40
N THR A 90 11.35 12.63 -20.02
CA THR A 90 10.29 11.88 -19.32
C THR A 90 10.89 10.94 -18.28
N HIS A 91 11.98 10.26 -18.60
CA HIS A 91 12.68 9.38 -17.66
C HIS A 91 13.25 10.16 -16.46
N ALA A 92 13.83 11.33 -16.68
CA ALA A 92 14.28 12.21 -15.59
C ALA A 92 13.11 12.67 -14.70
N ALA A 93 11.99 13.07 -15.31
CA ALA A 93 10.78 13.49 -14.60
C ALA A 93 10.19 12.35 -13.76
N LEU A 94 10.06 11.15 -14.34
CA LEU A 94 9.56 9.96 -13.64
C LEU A 94 10.47 9.55 -12.48
N LYS A 95 11.80 9.62 -12.66
CA LYS A 95 12.75 9.37 -11.56
C LYS A 95 12.59 10.38 -10.42
N ALA A 96 12.44 11.66 -10.74
CA ALA A 96 12.21 12.70 -9.73
C ALA A 96 10.89 12.46 -8.98
N GLN A 97 9.82 12.13 -9.71
CA GLN A 97 8.52 11.81 -9.10
C GLN A 97 8.61 10.57 -8.20
N LEU A 98 9.31 9.52 -8.64
CA LEU A 98 9.49 8.31 -7.85
C LEU A 98 10.20 8.58 -6.51
N VAL A 99 11.19 9.47 -6.50
CA VAL A 99 11.87 9.89 -5.26
C VAL A 99 10.91 10.62 -4.31
N VAL A 100 10.07 11.51 -4.84
CA VAL A 100 9.05 12.23 -4.05
C VAL A 100 8.04 11.25 -3.47
N GLU A 101 7.49 10.37 -4.29
CA GLU A 101 6.52 9.34 -3.87
C GLU A 101 7.10 8.42 -2.79
N PHE A 102 8.35 7.97 -2.92
CA PHE A 102 9.00 7.18 -1.87
C PHE A 102 9.15 7.95 -0.55
N ALA A 103 9.48 9.24 -0.61
CA ALA A 103 9.56 10.08 0.58
C ALA A 103 8.18 10.30 1.23
N GLU A 104 7.12 10.48 0.42
CA GLU A 104 5.75 10.59 0.91
C GLU A 104 5.25 9.30 1.54
N VAL A 105 5.48 8.15 0.89
CA VAL A 105 5.14 6.83 1.45
C VAL A 105 5.87 6.58 2.77
N ALA A 106 7.14 6.98 2.89
CA ALA A 106 7.88 6.87 4.15
C ALA A 106 7.24 7.71 5.27
N LYS A 107 6.92 8.98 4.98
CA LYS A 107 6.23 9.87 5.94
C LYS A 107 4.85 9.34 6.36
N LEU A 108 4.07 8.85 5.40
CA LEU A 108 2.74 8.28 5.67
C LEU A 108 2.83 7.03 6.54
N LYS A 109 3.83 6.17 6.32
CA LYS A 109 4.07 4.99 7.17
C LYS A 109 4.44 5.39 8.60
N GLU A 110 5.28 6.40 8.77
CA GLU A 110 5.66 6.92 10.09
C GLU A 110 4.45 7.52 10.82
N ALA A 111 3.67 8.38 10.14
CA ALA A 111 2.46 8.96 10.70
C ALA A 111 1.40 7.90 11.07
N LEU A 112 1.26 6.85 10.26
CA LEU A 112 0.37 5.73 10.54
C LEU A 112 0.82 4.97 11.81
N ALA A 113 2.12 4.68 11.92
CA ALA A 113 2.67 4.00 13.10
C ALA A 113 2.52 4.85 14.37
N GLU A 114 2.75 6.16 14.27
CA GLU A 114 2.55 7.09 15.39
C GLU A 114 1.09 7.15 15.82
N SER A 115 0.16 7.25 14.85
CA SER A 115 -1.28 7.25 15.13
C SER A 115 -1.73 5.95 15.80
N GLN A 116 -1.28 4.79 15.30
CA GLN A 116 -1.58 3.49 15.91
C GLN A 116 -1.03 3.40 17.35
N ALA A 117 0.19 3.86 17.59
CA ALA A 117 0.77 3.91 18.92
C ALA A 117 0.00 4.86 19.86
N ALA A 118 -0.42 6.02 19.36
CA ALA A 118 -1.24 6.96 20.12
C ALA A 118 -2.61 6.38 20.47
N HIS A 119 -3.27 5.70 19.54
CA HIS A 119 -4.53 4.98 19.79
C HIS A 119 -4.36 3.89 20.85
N ALA A 120 -3.34 3.04 20.75
CA ALA A 120 -3.08 2.00 21.74
C ALA A 120 -2.83 2.59 23.14
N ARG A 121 -2.09 3.72 23.24
CA ARG A 121 -1.88 4.43 24.50
C ARG A 121 -3.17 5.01 25.06
N ALA A 122 -4.03 5.59 24.21
CA ALA A 122 -5.31 6.14 24.62
C ALA A 122 -6.25 5.05 25.15
N GLU A 123 -6.32 3.90 24.48
CA GLU A 123 -7.09 2.75 24.96
C GLU A 123 -6.57 2.24 26.30
N ALA A 124 -5.26 2.07 26.46
CA ALA A 124 -4.66 1.65 27.73
C ALA A 124 -4.97 2.65 28.86
N ALA A 125 -4.91 3.96 28.58
CA ALA A 125 -5.24 5.01 29.55
C ALA A 125 -6.72 4.98 29.93
N LEU A 126 -7.63 4.76 28.98
CA LEU A 126 -9.06 4.62 29.24
C LEU A 126 -9.37 3.41 30.11
N HIS A 127 -8.73 2.27 29.84
CA HIS A 127 -8.87 1.07 30.67
C HIS A 127 -8.38 1.30 32.10
N ALA A 128 -7.18 1.88 32.27
CA ALA A 128 -6.63 2.20 33.59
C ALA A 128 -7.52 3.21 34.35
N ALA A 129 -8.06 4.22 33.66
CA ALA A 129 -8.99 5.17 34.25
C ALA A 129 -10.32 4.51 34.64
N GLY A 130 -10.83 3.58 33.83
CA GLY A 130 -12.03 2.79 34.14
C GLY A 130 -11.85 1.92 35.38
N GLU A 131 -10.71 1.22 35.51
CA GLU A 131 -10.39 0.40 36.68
C GLU A 131 -10.23 1.22 37.95
N THR A 132 -9.53 2.36 37.88
CA THR A 132 -9.37 3.26 39.03
C THR A 132 -10.70 3.89 39.43
N GLY A 133 -11.52 4.32 38.47
CA GLY A 133 -12.88 4.83 38.71
C GLY A 133 -13.79 3.79 39.38
N ALA A 134 -13.74 2.53 38.92
CA ALA A 134 -14.51 1.45 39.52
C ALA A 134 -14.09 1.18 40.98
N LYS A 135 -12.77 1.13 41.25
CA LYS A 135 -12.22 0.96 42.61
C LYS A 135 -12.64 2.11 43.53
N LEU A 136 -12.45 3.36 43.09
CA LEU A 136 -12.86 4.55 43.85
C LEU A 136 -14.35 4.55 44.15
N THR A 137 -15.20 4.13 43.20
CA THR A 137 -16.65 4.03 43.43
C THR A 137 -16.99 2.99 44.51
N LEU A 138 -16.30 1.85 44.52
CA LEU A 138 -16.45 0.84 45.57
C LEU A 138 -15.98 1.34 46.93
N ASP A 139 -14.83 2.01 46.97
CA ASP A 139 -14.26 2.57 48.21
C ASP A 139 -15.15 3.66 48.79
N ILE A 140 -15.69 4.56 47.95
CA ILE A 140 -16.67 5.58 48.37
C ILE A 140 -17.91 4.91 48.95
N ARG A 141 -18.46 3.88 48.29
CA ARG A 141 -19.64 3.17 48.80
C ARG A 141 -19.36 2.48 50.13
N ALA A 142 -18.19 1.84 50.27
CA ALA A 142 -17.78 1.20 51.51
C ALA A 142 -17.61 2.23 52.64
N ALA A 143 -16.99 3.38 52.36
CA ALA A 143 -16.85 4.47 53.32
C ALA A 143 -18.20 5.07 53.73
N GLN A 144 -19.12 5.27 52.78
CA GLN A 144 -20.48 5.75 53.04
C GLN A 144 -21.24 4.77 53.95
N SER A 145 -21.22 3.47 53.63
CA SER A 145 -21.88 2.45 54.47
C SER A 145 -21.30 2.43 55.89
N ARG A 146 -19.97 2.54 56.04
CA ARG A 146 -19.33 2.63 57.37
C ARG A 146 -19.74 3.89 58.12
N ALA A 147 -19.82 5.04 57.44
CA ALA A 147 -20.29 6.27 58.05
C ALA A 147 -21.74 6.14 58.54
N ASP A 148 -22.63 5.60 57.72
CA ASP A 148 -24.04 5.37 58.09
C ASP A 148 -24.19 4.40 59.27
N ASP A 149 -23.38 3.34 59.32
CA ASP A 149 -23.31 2.42 60.46
C ASP A 149 -22.87 3.12 61.74
N LEU A 150 -21.81 3.93 61.66
CA LEU A 150 -21.30 4.70 62.79
C LEU A 150 -22.32 5.75 63.27
N PHE A 151 -23.02 6.43 62.36
CA PHE A 151 -24.09 7.35 62.71
C PHE A 151 -25.24 6.64 63.43
N ARG A 152 -25.68 5.48 62.94
CA ARG A 152 -26.71 4.68 63.60
C ARG A 152 -26.29 4.23 65.00
N LYS A 153 -25.07 3.70 65.14
CA LYS A 153 -24.51 3.30 66.44
C LYS A 153 -24.41 4.47 67.40
N ASN A 154 -23.97 5.64 66.93
CA ASN A 154 -23.88 6.85 67.74
C ASN A 154 -25.27 7.31 68.24
N GLN A 155 -26.29 7.31 67.37
CA GLN A 155 -27.67 7.60 67.78
C GLN A 155 -28.20 6.60 68.81
N ASN A 156 -27.90 5.31 68.63
CA ASN A 156 -28.30 4.28 69.59
C ASN A 156 -27.60 4.44 70.94
N LEU A 157 -26.29 4.75 70.95
CA LEU A 157 -25.54 5.06 72.17
C LEU A 157 -26.11 6.28 72.89
N TYR A 158 -26.45 7.33 72.16
CA TYR A 158 -27.07 8.52 72.74
C TYR A 158 -28.42 8.20 73.39
N LYS A 159 -29.30 7.45 72.70
CA LYS A 159 -30.59 7.00 73.25
C LYS A 159 -30.40 6.12 74.48
N LEU A 160 -29.46 5.18 74.43
CA LEU A 160 -29.13 4.31 75.57
C LEU A 160 -28.63 5.12 76.77
N GLY A 161 -27.78 6.11 76.54
CA GLY A 161 -27.31 7.03 77.57
C GLY A 161 -28.46 7.81 78.23
N LEU A 162 -29.40 8.33 77.43
CA LEU A 162 -30.61 8.97 77.96
C LEU A 162 -31.48 8.00 78.76
N GLU A 163 -31.64 6.75 78.30
CA GLU A 163 -32.41 5.73 79.02
C GLU A 163 -31.80 5.45 80.40
N ILE A 164 -30.47 5.29 80.47
CA ILE A 164 -29.73 5.08 81.73
C ILE A 164 -29.94 6.27 82.67
N LEU A 165 -29.79 7.51 82.17
CA LEU A 165 -30.01 8.73 82.97
C LEU A 165 -31.44 8.82 83.50
N GLN A 166 -32.45 8.56 82.66
CA GLN A 166 -33.86 8.56 83.06
C GLN A 166 -34.17 7.49 84.10
N ARG A 167 -33.58 6.29 83.98
CA ARG A 167 -33.75 5.23 84.98
C ARG A 167 -33.08 5.61 86.30
N TYR A 168 -31.89 6.18 86.26
CA TYR A 168 -31.20 6.66 87.46
C TYR A 168 -32.00 7.75 88.17
N GLU A 169 -32.60 8.69 87.43
CA GLU A 169 -33.50 9.72 87.98
C GLU A 169 -34.77 9.13 88.60
N LYS A 170 -35.45 8.21 87.90
CA LYS A 170 -36.63 7.53 88.46
C LYS A 170 -36.30 6.66 89.67
N PHE A 171 -35.14 6.02 89.65
CA PHE A 171 -34.63 5.22 90.75
C PHE A 171 -34.34 6.12 91.96
N SER A 172 -33.67 7.26 91.80
CA SER A 172 -33.42 8.18 92.92
C SER A 172 -34.71 8.77 93.50
N LEU A 173 -35.71 9.06 92.67
CA LEU A 173 -37.04 9.51 93.13
C LEU A 173 -37.83 8.38 93.83
N GLY A 174 -37.78 7.17 93.28
CA GLY A 174 -38.44 5.99 93.85
C GLY A 174 -37.75 5.48 95.13
N GLU A 175 -36.42 5.58 95.20
CA GLU A 175 -35.62 5.28 96.39
C GLU A 175 -35.81 6.33 97.47
N ALA A 176 -35.90 7.62 97.14
CA ALA A 176 -36.23 8.65 98.13
C ALA A 176 -37.59 8.37 98.80
N LEU A 177 -38.54 7.77 98.09
CA LEU A 177 -39.82 7.30 98.62
C LEU A 177 -39.71 5.96 99.37
N ALA A 178 -38.83 5.05 98.93
CA ALA A 178 -38.64 3.71 99.50
C ALA A 178 -37.55 3.63 100.59
N ALA A 179 -36.82 4.71 100.87
CA ALA A 179 -35.74 4.85 101.86
C ALA A 179 -36.14 4.56 103.32
N LYS A 180 -37.35 4.04 103.55
CA LYS A 180 -37.77 3.47 104.81
C LYS A 180 -37.50 1.97 104.95
N GLU A 181 -37.02 1.26 103.91
CA GLU A 181 -36.69 -0.17 104.03
C GLU A 181 -35.32 -0.58 103.46
N PRO A 182 -34.52 -1.37 104.20
CA PRO A 182 -33.19 -1.82 103.79
C PRO A 182 -33.22 -2.72 102.54
N PHE A 183 -32.21 -2.59 101.68
CA PHE A 183 -32.07 -3.35 100.44
C PHE A 183 -32.05 -4.87 100.67
N VAL A 184 -33.17 -5.54 100.38
CA VAL A 184 -33.27 -7.01 100.41
C VAL A 184 -32.53 -7.59 99.19
N GLY A 185 -31.89 -8.76 99.33
CA GLY A 185 -31.04 -9.38 98.30
C GLY A 185 -31.68 -9.55 96.91
N SER A 186 -33.01 -9.64 96.83
CA SER A 186 -33.74 -9.65 95.55
C SER A 186 -33.67 -8.33 94.77
N ARG A 187 -33.53 -7.18 95.44
CA ARG A 187 -33.33 -5.86 94.78
C ARG A 187 -31.92 -5.73 94.22
N ARG A 188 -30.91 -6.22 94.95
CA ARG A 188 -29.51 -6.25 94.50
C ARG A 188 -29.34 -7.09 93.24
N ALA A 189 -29.93 -8.29 93.22
CA ALA A 189 -29.88 -9.16 92.05
C ALA A 189 -30.51 -8.49 90.80
N ARG A 190 -31.61 -7.73 90.96
CA ARG A 190 -32.23 -6.98 89.86
C ARG A 190 -31.32 -5.88 89.31
N LEU A 191 -30.66 -5.11 90.18
CA LEU A 191 -29.70 -4.07 89.75
C LEU A 191 -28.49 -4.66 89.03
N GLU A 192 -27.98 -5.80 89.52
CA GLU A 192 -26.89 -6.52 88.86
C GLU A 192 -27.32 -6.99 87.45
N THR A 193 -28.55 -7.51 87.28
CA THR A 193 -29.11 -7.85 85.96
C THR A 193 -29.26 -6.63 85.05
N GLU A 194 -29.82 -5.52 85.53
CA GLU A 194 -29.96 -4.32 84.71
C GLU A 194 -28.61 -3.70 84.30
N ALA A 195 -27.63 -3.69 85.22
CA ALA A 195 -26.27 -3.24 84.93
C ALA A 195 -25.60 -4.14 83.87
N GLN A 196 -25.83 -5.45 83.94
CA GLN A 196 -25.36 -6.40 82.93
C GLN A 196 -26.02 -6.16 81.57
N ASP A 197 -27.34 -5.98 81.52
CA ASP A 197 -28.08 -5.68 80.29
C ASP A 197 -27.57 -4.39 79.60
N TYR A 198 -27.31 -3.34 80.38
CA TYR A 198 -26.75 -2.09 79.84
C TYR A 198 -25.30 -2.23 79.38
N SER A 199 -24.49 -3.00 80.11
CA SER A 199 -23.12 -3.34 79.70
C SER A 199 -23.13 -4.08 78.35
N ASP A 200 -24.05 -5.02 78.16
CA ASP A 200 -24.14 -5.79 76.91
C ASP A 200 -24.62 -4.91 75.74
N LYS A 201 -25.61 -4.04 75.96
CA LYS A 201 -26.04 -3.04 74.95
C LYS A 201 -24.92 -2.06 74.58
N LEU A 202 -24.13 -1.59 75.54
CA LEU A 202 -22.97 -0.72 75.26
C LEU A 202 -21.89 -1.44 74.45
N ARG A 203 -21.65 -2.73 74.73
CA ARG A 203 -20.71 -3.55 73.95
C ARG A 203 -21.19 -3.79 72.53
N GLU A 204 -22.48 -4.02 72.32
CA GLU A 204 -23.08 -4.22 70.99
C GLU A 204 -22.94 -2.97 70.09
N GLN A 205 -23.07 -1.77 70.67
CA GLN A 205 -22.95 -0.52 69.92
C GLN A 205 -21.51 -0.01 69.77
N LYS A 206 -20.54 -0.60 70.47
CA LYS A 206 -19.12 -0.26 70.32
C LYS A 206 -18.66 -0.63 68.90
N SER A 207 -18.03 0.31 68.20
CA SER A 207 -17.39 0.01 66.91
C SER A 207 -16.06 -0.73 67.14
N THR A 208 -15.91 -1.90 66.55
CA THR A 208 -14.60 -2.56 66.37
C THR A 208 -13.90 -1.92 65.16
N PRO A 209 -12.56 -1.69 65.22
CA PRO A 209 -11.79 -1.15 64.09
C PRO A 209 -11.83 -2.06 62.85
#